data_AF-A0A3C0BG08-F1
#
_entry.id   AF-A0A3C0BG08-F1
#
_cell.length_a   1.000
_cell.length_b   1.000
_cell.length_c   1.000
_cell.angle_alpha   90.00
_cell.angle_beta   90.00
_cell.angle_gamma   90.00
#
_symmetry.space_group_name_H-M   'P 1'
#
loop_
_entity.id
_entity.type
_entity.pdbx_description
1 polymer ?
#
loop_
_entity_poly.entity_id
_entity_poly.type
_entity_poly.pdbx_seq_one_letter_code
_entity_poly.pdbx_strand_id
1 'polypeptide(L)'
;LADVAGAVLDGGNADTKRSALAAGVITGVLGIYTAGDGGIAAAMEEYRRRSLLTGMTITVSPVINQAEKNYTAVVQGVTDDAKLIVKTDDGLVRTLESGEVTLRSGSFALR
;
A
#
# COMPACT_ATOMS: atom_id res chain seq x y z
N LEU A 1 19.37 -0.53 -1.20
CA LEU A 1 18.10 -1.30 -1.10
C LEU A 1 18.14 -2.32 0.04
N ALA A 2 19.26 -3.02 0.27
CA ALA A 2 19.39 -3.98 1.37
C ALA A 2 19.05 -3.38 2.75
N ASP A 3 19.41 -2.12 3.01
CA ASP A 3 19.15 -1.46 4.31
C ASP A 3 17.69 -1.00 4.50
N VAL A 4 16.85 -1.10 3.48
CA VAL A 4 15.44 -0.66 3.49
C VAL A 4 14.48 -1.85 3.37
N ALA A 5 14.90 -2.91 2.67
CA ALA A 5 14.08 -4.10 2.45
C ALA A 5 14.09 -5.02 3.68
N GLY A 6 12.90 -5.40 4.16
CA GLY A 6 12.74 -6.43 5.18
C GLY A 6 12.60 -7.84 4.57
N ALA A 7 12.82 -8.87 5.39
CA ALA A 7 12.62 -10.27 5.00
C ALA A 7 11.64 -10.96 5.97
N VAL A 8 10.78 -11.84 5.43
CA VAL A 8 9.86 -12.67 6.23
C VAL A 8 10.57 -13.91 6.80
N LEU A 9 11.60 -14.40 6.11
CA LEU A 9 12.34 -15.61 6.48
C LEU A 9 13.81 -15.28 6.68
N ASP A 10 14.39 -15.75 7.79
CA ASP A 10 15.82 -15.67 8.03
C ASP A 10 16.58 -16.71 7.18
N GLY A 11 17.76 -16.34 6.68
CA GLY A 11 18.50 -17.08 5.65
C GLY A 11 18.93 -18.52 5.98
N GLY A 12 18.87 -18.94 7.24
CA GLY A 12 19.40 -20.24 7.69
C GLY A 12 18.44 -21.45 7.56
N ASN A 13 17.14 -21.26 7.28
CA ASN A 13 16.16 -22.37 7.34
C ASN A 13 14.97 -22.18 6.37
N ALA A 14 15.25 -21.82 5.11
CA ALA A 14 14.27 -21.24 4.19
C ALA A 14 13.50 -22.24 3.30
N ASP A 15 13.98 -23.46 3.06
CA ASP A 15 13.46 -24.28 1.95
C ASP A 15 12.02 -24.78 2.17
N THR A 16 11.72 -25.43 3.30
CA THR A 16 10.34 -25.86 3.60
C THR A 16 9.41 -24.68 3.90
N LYS A 17 9.96 -23.55 4.37
CA LYS A 17 9.18 -22.36 4.72
C LYS A 17 8.75 -21.56 3.49
N ARG A 18 9.54 -21.56 2.41
CA ARG A 18 9.22 -20.85 1.16
C ARG A 18 8.04 -21.46 0.42
N SER A 19 7.98 -22.78 0.29
CA SER A 19 6.87 -23.45 -0.39
C SER A 19 5.56 -23.31 0.39
N ALA A 20 5.60 -23.40 1.72
CA ALA A 20 4.43 -23.16 2.56
C ALA A 20 3.93 -21.70 2.45
N LEU A 21 4.85 -20.73 2.47
CA LEU A 21 4.52 -19.32 2.26
C LEU A 21 3.89 -19.09 0.88
N ALA A 22 4.48 -19.65 -0.18
CA ALA A 22 3.95 -19.56 -1.53
C ALA A 22 2.54 -20.15 -1.64
N ALA A 23 2.30 -21.34 -1.06
CA ALA A 23 0.98 -21.94 -1.01
C ALA A 23 -0.03 -21.06 -0.25
N GLY A 24 0.38 -20.46 0.87
CA GLY A 24 -0.45 -19.50 1.62
C GLY A 24 -0.82 -18.26 0.80
N VAL A 25 0.14 -17.67 0.07
CA VAL A 25 -0.10 -16.53 -0.83
C VAL A 25 -1.08 -16.91 -1.94
N ILE A 26 -0.85 -18.03 -2.62
CA ILE A 26 -1.73 -18.50 -3.71
C ILE A 26 -3.15 -18.76 -3.18
N THR A 27 -3.27 -19.41 -2.02
CA THR A 27 -4.56 -19.68 -1.39
C THR A 27 -5.29 -18.39 -1.04
N GLY A 28 -4.60 -17.40 -0.47
CA GLY A 28 -5.19 -16.10 -0.15
C GLY A 28 -5.66 -15.35 -1.39
N VAL A 29 -4.82 -15.27 -2.44
CA VAL A 29 -5.17 -14.59 -3.69
C VAL A 29 -6.36 -15.28 -4.37
N LEU A 30 -6.30 -16.61 -4.54
CA LEU A 30 -7.38 -17.36 -5.18
C LEU A 30 -8.68 -17.29 -4.38
N GLY A 31 -8.60 -17.28 -3.04
CA GLY A 31 -9.75 -17.09 -2.16
C GLY A 31 -10.52 -15.79 -2.44
N ILE A 32 -9.81 -14.68 -2.69
CA ILE A 32 -10.44 -13.40 -3.04
C ILE A 32 -11.16 -13.52 -4.39
N TYR A 33 -10.51 -14.06 -5.42
CA TYR A 33 -11.08 -14.16 -6.77
C TYR A 33 -12.26 -15.14 -6.86
N THR A 34 -12.23 -16.23 -6.09
CA THR A 34 -13.27 -17.27 -6.14
C THR A 34 -14.50 -16.94 -5.30
N ALA A 35 -14.42 -15.98 -4.37
CA ALA A 35 -15.52 -15.54 -3.54
C ALA A 35 -16.49 -14.55 -4.23
N GLY A 36 -16.22 -14.17 -5.48
CA GLY A 36 -17.04 -13.24 -6.27
C GLY A 36 -17.04 -11.82 -5.70
N ASP A 37 -18.01 -11.00 -6.13
CA ASP A 37 -18.05 -9.56 -5.80
C ASP A 37 -18.06 -9.27 -4.30
N GLY A 38 -18.74 -10.11 -3.50
CA GLY A 38 -18.77 -9.99 -2.05
C GLY A 38 -17.40 -10.24 -1.41
N GLY A 39 -16.61 -11.18 -1.95
CA GLY A 39 -15.24 -11.43 -1.52
C GLY A 39 -14.30 -10.28 -1.88
N ILE A 40 -14.45 -9.69 -3.07
CA ILE A 40 -13.68 -8.52 -3.49
C ILE A 40 -13.98 -7.32 -2.58
N ALA A 41 -15.26 -7.07 -2.26
CA ALA A 41 -15.66 -6.00 -1.35
C ALA A 41 -15.07 -6.19 0.06
N ALA A 42 -15.14 -7.40 0.62
CA ALA A 42 -14.54 -7.73 1.92
C ALA A 42 -13.00 -7.55 1.90
N ALA A 43 -12.33 -7.95 0.83
CA ALA A 43 -10.89 -7.75 0.66
C ALA A 43 -10.52 -6.26 0.61
N MET A 44 -11.32 -5.42 -0.06
CA MET A 44 -11.12 -3.96 -0.09
C MET A 44 -11.35 -3.30 1.27
N GLU A 45 -12.31 -3.78 2.06
CA GLU A 45 -12.48 -3.35 3.45
C GLU A 45 -11.24 -3.70 4.30
N GLU A 46 -10.76 -4.93 4.18
CA GLU A 46 -9.54 -5.36 4.86
C GLU A 46 -8.31 -4.53 4.43
N TYR A 47 -8.18 -4.25 3.13
CA TYR A 47 -7.12 -3.42 2.57
C TYR A 47 -7.11 -2.03 3.21
N ARG A 48 -8.28 -1.36 3.29
CA ARG A 48 -8.42 -0.05 3.95
C ARG A 48 -8.01 -0.10 5.42
N ARG A 49 -8.46 -1.13 6.15
CA ARG A 49 -8.16 -1.30 7.59
C ARG A 49 -6.68 -1.55 7.86
N ARG A 50 -5.97 -2.23 6.95
CA ARG A 50 -4.55 -2.57 7.09
C ARG A 50 -3.60 -1.55 6.44
N SER A 51 -4.13 -0.59 5.68
CA SER A 51 -3.31 0.44 5.04
C SER A 51 -2.56 1.27 6.08
N LEU A 52 -1.23 1.26 5.97
CA LEU A 52 -0.37 2.08 6.83
C LEU A 52 -0.47 3.57 6.51
N LEU A 53 -0.97 3.92 5.32
CA LEU A 53 -0.88 5.27 4.78
C LEU A 53 -1.98 6.20 5.27
N THR A 54 -3.18 5.71 5.56
CA THR A 54 -4.31 6.58 5.94
C THR A 54 -3.97 7.46 7.14
N GLY A 55 -4.17 8.77 7.01
CA GLY A 55 -3.83 9.79 8.01
C GLY A 55 -2.34 10.19 8.03
N MET A 56 -1.48 9.56 7.24
CA MET A 56 -0.06 9.92 7.16
C MET A 56 0.18 11.07 6.18
N THR A 57 1.19 11.88 6.50
CA THR A 57 1.78 12.83 5.56
C THR A 57 2.82 12.12 4.71
N ILE A 58 2.63 12.15 3.39
CA ILE A 58 3.50 11.50 2.40
C ILE A 58 4.10 12.53 1.45
N THR A 59 5.24 12.18 0.85
CA THR A 59 5.71 12.80 -0.39
C THR A 59 5.23 11.93 -1.55
N VAL A 60 4.47 12.51 -2.48
CA VAL A 60 4.04 11.86 -3.73
C VAL A 60 5.09 12.15 -4.81
N SER A 61 5.55 11.11 -5.49
CA SER A 61 6.41 11.21 -6.67
C SER A 61 5.57 10.85 -7.91
N PRO A 62 5.21 11.83 -8.76
CA PRO A 62 4.39 11.59 -9.96
C PRO A 62 5.05 10.61 -10.94
N VAL A 63 4.24 9.92 -11.74
CA VAL A 63 4.72 8.97 -12.75
C VAL A 63 5.57 9.69 -13.80
N ILE A 64 6.66 9.03 -14.23
CA ILE A 64 7.61 9.53 -15.24
C ILE A 64 6.82 9.98 -16.49
N ASN A 65 7.13 11.19 -16.98
CA ASN A 65 6.48 11.92 -18.09
C ASN A 65 5.34 12.89 -17.71
N GLN A 66 4.99 13.04 -16.43
CA GLN A 66 4.25 14.22 -15.97
C GLN A 66 5.25 15.32 -15.57
N ALA A 67 4.99 16.56 -15.99
CA ALA A 67 5.82 17.71 -15.60
C ALA A 67 5.66 18.10 -14.12
N GLU A 68 4.83 17.38 -13.36
CA GLU A 68 4.60 17.61 -11.94
C GLU A 68 5.84 17.20 -11.13
N LYS A 69 6.27 18.10 -10.25
CA LYS A 69 7.30 17.81 -9.25
C LYS A 69 6.70 17.05 -8.08
N ASN A 70 7.56 16.42 -7.27
CA ASN A 70 7.14 15.83 -6.01
C ASN A 70 6.42 16.85 -5.12
N TYR A 71 5.36 16.41 -4.45
CA TYR A 71 4.57 17.25 -3.56
C TYR A 71 4.19 16.52 -2.28
N THR A 72 3.88 17.28 -1.23
CA THR A 72 3.41 16.72 0.04
C THR A 72 1.88 16.64 0.04
N ALA A 73 1.34 15.58 0.63
CA ALA A 73 -0.09 15.44 0.84
C ALA A 73 -0.39 14.58 2.07
N VAL A 74 -1.59 14.73 2.62
CA VAL A 74 -2.13 13.88 3.69
C VAL A 74 -3.10 12.87 3.10
N VAL A 75 -2.83 11.58 3.32
CA VAL A 75 -3.70 10.51 2.83
C VAL A 75 -5.01 10.50 3.62
N GLN A 76 -6.13 10.57 2.91
CA GLN A 76 -7.48 10.55 3.49
C GLN A 76 -8.10 9.15 3.48
N GLY A 77 -7.65 8.27 2.58
CA GLY A 77 -8.15 6.90 2.49
C GLY A 77 -7.90 6.29 1.12
N VAL A 78 -8.69 5.27 0.80
CA VAL A 78 -8.62 4.52 -0.46
C VAL A 78 -10.05 4.30 -0.97
N THR A 79 -10.28 4.56 -2.25
CA THR A 79 -11.56 4.30 -2.91
C THR A 79 -11.85 2.80 -3.05
N ASP A 80 -13.06 2.44 -3.48
CA ASP A 80 -13.43 1.04 -3.72
C ASP A 80 -12.69 0.43 -4.93
N ASP A 81 -12.22 1.25 -5.87
CA ASP A 81 -11.39 0.85 -7.00
C ASP A 81 -9.87 1.01 -6.73
N ALA A 82 -9.47 0.99 -5.45
CA ALA A 82 -8.07 0.99 -4.98
C ALA A 82 -7.24 2.25 -5.29
N LYS A 83 -7.87 3.40 -5.56
CA LYS A 83 -7.17 4.69 -5.73
C LYS A 83 -6.86 5.32 -4.38
N LEU A 84 -5.68 5.93 -4.26
CA LEU A 84 -5.28 6.64 -3.04
C LEU A 84 -5.91 8.03 -3.03
N ILE A 85 -6.66 8.36 -1.98
CA ILE A 85 -7.25 9.68 -1.79
C ILE A 85 -6.28 10.52 -0.98
N VAL A 86 -5.87 11.68 -1.50
CA VAL A 86 -4.91 12.57 -0.85
C VAL A 86 -5.45 14.00 -0.80
N LYS A 87 -5.09 14.73 0.25
CA LYS A 87 -5.32 16.17 0.38
C LYS A 87 -3.99 16.90 0.32
N THR A 88 -3.79 17.74 -0.68
CA THR A 88 -2.59 18.55 -0.86
C THR A 88 -2.61 19.79 0.05
N ASP A 89 -1.46 20.45 0.21
CA ASP A 89 -1.28 21.58 1.12
C ASP A 89 -2.15 22.80 0.75
N ASP A 90 -2.53 22.94 -0.52
CA ASP A 90 -3.49 23.93 -1.03
C ASP A 90 -4.96 23.56 -0.73
N GLY A 91 -5.19 22.43 -0.04
CA GLY A 91 -6.50 21.95 0.37
C GLY A 91 -7.24 21.11 -0.68
N LEU A 92 -6.68 20.94 -1.88
CA LEU A 92 -7.31 20.17 -2.95
C LEU A 92 -7.30 18.66 -2.63
N VAL A 93 -8.40 17.98 -2.93
CA VAL A 93 -8.51 16.52 -2.83
C VAL A 93 -8.28 15.91 -4.19
N ARG A 94 -7.37 14.93 -4.27
CA ARG A 94 -7.02 14.21 -5.49
C ARG A 94 -7.13 12.70 -5.27
N THR A 95 -7.37 11.97 -6.35
CA THR A 95 -7.28 10.50 -6.39
C THR A 95 -6.10 10.09 -7.25
N LEU A 96 -5.22 9.25 -6.71
CA LEU A 96 -4.06 8.73 -7.42
C LEU A 96 -4.29 7.27 -7.80
N GLU A 97 -4.19 6.96 -9.09
CA GLU A 97 -4.39 5.58 -9.57
C GLU A 97 -3.20 4.68 -9.27
N SER A 98 -1.99 5.23 -9.40
CA SER A 98 -0.73 4.56 -9.09
C SER A 98 0.40 5.59 -8.97
N GLY A 99 1.53 5.17 -8.41
CA GLY A 99 2.71 6.02 -8.25
C GLY A 99 3.57 5.59 -7.06
N GLU A 100 4.65 6.34 -6.83
CA GLU A 100 5.50 6.13 -5.66
C GLU A 100 5.15 7.16 -4.57
N VAL A 101 5.10 6.68 -3.32
CA VAL A 101 4.92 7.53 -2.15
C VAL A 101 6.01 7.23 -1.13
N THR A 102 6.51 8.28 -0.48
CA THR A 102 7.53 8.18 0.56
C THR A 102 6.96 8.67 1.89
N LEU A 103 7.13 7.86 2.94
CA LEU A 103 6.91 8.28 4.33
C LEU A 103 8.22 8.85 4.89
N ARG A 104 8.18 10.02 5.53
CA ARG A 104 9.33 10.52 6.29
C ARG A 104 9.36 9.84 7.65
N SER A 105 10.55 9.46 8.15
CA SER A 105 10.72 8.67 9.38
C SER A 105 10.02 9.24 10.63
N GLY A 106 9.79 10.56 10.70
CA GLY A 106 9.03 11.19 11.78
C GLY A 106 7.52 10.88 11.78
N SER A 107 6.99 10.34 10.68
CA SER A 107 5.56 10.02 10.52
C SER A 107 5.10 8.82 11.36
N PHE A 108 6.02 7.99 11.85
CA PHE A 108 5.71 6.84 12.71
C PHE A 108 5.71 7.18 14.21
N ALA A 109 6.25 8.34 14.62
CA ALA A 109 6.40 8.72 16.03
C ALA A 109 5.14 9.37 16.65
N LEU A 110 4.07 9.53 15.87
CA LEU A 110 2.83 10.24 16.26
C LEU A 110 1.58 9.33 16.24
N ARG A 111 1.76 8.00 16.27
CA ARG A 111 0.68 7.01 16.36
C ARG A 111 0.65 6.31 17.69
#